data_AF-A0A3N4U858-F1
#
_entry.id   AF-A0A3N4U858-F1
#
_cell.length_a   1.000
_cell.length_b   1.000
_cell.length_c   1.000
_cell.angle_alpha   90.00
_cell.angle_beta   90.00
_cell.angle_gamma   90.00
#
_symmetry.space_group_name_H-M   'P 1'
#
loop_
_entity.id
_entity.type
_entity.pdbx_description
1 polymer ?
#
loop_
_entity_poly.entity_id
_entity_poly.type
_entity_poly.pdbx_seq_one_letter_code
_entity_poly.pdbx_strand_id
1 'polypeptide(L)'
;MPFMNQQTPHSIYAARRARAAAQLGANAVAIVPTAPERARNRDSDFLYRHDSYFYYLTGFSEPHAWLVLFGNGRSVLFCQPKDLEREIWDGIRLGPEAAPAALGVDEAYSVTELETRLPRLLENQATVWYPFATHEGLAARVEGWLASVRSRARMGVRCAQVQRDLCAVLDEMRLIKDAHELALMRRAAQISAAAHVRAMQTSARMLRAGQDVREYHLDAELLHEFRRHGSQYPAYSSIVAAGANACVLHYRADNAPIRDGELVLIDAGCELDGYASDITRTFPANGRFTGPQRELYQLVLESQKAAIAATRPGARFNEPHEAAVRVLTQGMFDLGLLEPGQHGTLDDAIEHRHYFAYYMHRTSHWIGMDVHDCGSYIEPSEADRVTERRDPKTGDIVIERPSRILREGMVLTIEPGLYVRPSEGVPEAFWNIGIRIEDDAVVTADGCELISRGVPVEPDEIEAVMRG
;
A
#
# COMPACT_ATOMS: atom_id res chain seq x y z
N MET A 1 -44.71 1.29 1.04
CA MET A 1 -44.87 0.15 0.13
C MET A 1 -43.61 -0.69 0.25
N PRO A 2 -43.68 -1.89 0.85
CA PRO A 2 -42.51 -2.69 1.17
C PRO A 2 -42.09 -3.51 -0.05
N PHE A 3 -40.87 -3.33 -0.52
CA PHE A 3 -40.20 -4.34 -1.33
C PHE A 3 -39.45 -5.26 -0.37
N MET A 4 -40.13 -6.33 0.05
CA MET A 4 -39.51 -7.54 0.56
C MET A 4 -39.09 -8.43 -0.63
N ASN A 5 -37.98 -9.14 -0.42
CA ASN A 5 -37.41 -10.22 -1.22
C ASN A 5 -36.74 -9.87 -2.55
N GLN A 6 -35.48 -9.46 -2.42
CA GLN A 6 -34.41 -10.17 -3.12
C GLN A 6 -33.54 -10.84 -2.06
N GLN A 7 -33.21 -12.12 -2.27
CA GLN A 7 -32.24 -12.86 -1.46
C GLN A 7 -31.02 -11.98 -1.21
N THR A 8 -30.68 -11.74 0.06
CA THR A 8 -29.53 -10.93 0.44
C THR A 8 -28.31 -11.48 -0.30
N PRO A 9 -27.62 -10.70 -1.14
CA PRO A 9 -26.31 -11.12 -1.62
C PRO A 9 -25.48 -11.38 -0.37
N HIS A 10 -24.98 -12.61 -0.22
CA HIS A 10 -23.94 -12.90 0.76
C HIS A 10 -22.90 -11.78 0.64
N SER A 11 -22.76 -10.93 1.66
CA SER A 11 -21.87 -9.77 1.56
C SER A 11 -20.48 -10.25 1.16
N ILE A 12 -19.75 -9.48 0.34
CA ILE A 12 -18.37 -9.83 -0.08
C ILE A 12 -17.51 -10.23 1.13
N TYR A 13 -17.73 -9.57 2.27
CA TYR A 13 -17.13 -9.87 3.56
C TYR A 13 -17.53 -11.23 4.14
N ALA A 14 -18.80 -11.64 4.04
CA ALA A 14 -19.23 -12.99 4.44
C ALA A 14 -18.54 -14.08 3.60
N ALA A 15 -18.39 -13.85 2.28
CA ALA A 15 -17.64 -14.77 1.41
C ALA A 15 -16.16 -14.86 1.79
N ARG A 16 -15.53 -13.72 2.13
CA ARG A 16 -14.14 -13.68 2.65
C ARG A 16 -14.03 -14.42 3.98
N ARG A 17 -14.95 -14.22 4.93
CA ARG A 17 -14.99 -14.99 6.19
C ARG A 17 -15.13 -16.49 5.94
N ALA A 18 -15.99 -16.91 5.02
CA ALA A 18 -16.14 -18.33 4.68
C ALA A 18 -14.84 -18.92 4.09
N ARG A 19 -14.16 -18.20 3.19
CA ARG A 19 -12.85 -18.61 2.63
C ARG A 19 -11.76 -18.68 3.69
N ALA A 20 -11.72 -17.73 4.63
CA ALA A 20 -10.78 -17.75 5.74
C ALA A 20 -11.06 -18.94 6.68
N ALA A 21 -12.32 -19.12 7.09
CA ALA A 21 -12.75 -20.22 7.96
C ALA A 21 -12.38 -21.61 7.41
N ALA A 22 -12.57 -21.81 6.10
CA ALA A 22 -12.21 -23.06 5.42
C ALA A 22 -10.71 -23.42 5.54
N GLN A 23 -9.84 -22.43 5.75
CA GLN A 23 -8.40 -22.62 5.89
C GLN A 23 -7.94 -22.79 7.34
N LEU A 24 -8.77 -22.47 8.34
CA LEU A 24 -8.42 -22.58 9.76
C LEU A 24 -8.42 -24.04 10.26
N GLY A 25 -9.30 -24.86 9.69
CA GLY A 25 -9.61 -26.23 10.13
C GLY A 25 -10.83 -26.30 11.06
N ALA A 26 -11.55 -27.44 11.07
CA ALA A 26 -12.89 -27.56 11.66
C ALA A 26 -12.98 -27.26 13.18
N ASN A 27 -11.90 -27.46 13.95
CA ASN A 27 -11.84 -27.22 15.39
C ASN A 27 -10.88 -26.06 15.72
N ALA A 28 -10.99 -24.96 14.97
CA ALA A 28 -10.15 -23.80 15.12
C ALA A 28 -10.97 -22.52 15.26
N VAL A 29 -10.35 -21.52 15.88
CA VAL A 29 -10.92 -20.18 16.05
C VAL A 29 -9.87 -19.14 15.75
N ALA A 30 -10.24 -18.12 14.97
CA ALA A 30 -9.43 -16.95 14.68
C ALA A 30 -9.94 -15.73 15.47
N ILE A 31 -9.01 -14.92 15.98
CA ILE A 31 -9.28 -13.68 16.72
C ILE A 31 -8.65 -12.53 15.94
N VAL A 32 -9.46 -11.56 15.53
CA VAL A 32 -9.03 -10.42 14.69
C VAL A 32 -9.52 -9.12 15.34
N PRO A 33 -8.65 -8.38 16.05
CA PRO A 33 -9.00 -7.03 16.53
C PRO A 33 -8.96 -6.00 15.40
N THR A 34 -9.73 -4.91 15.56
CA THR A 34 -9.49 -3.68 14.79
C THR A 34 -8.39 -2.82 15.42
N ALA A 35 -7.94 -1.79 14.70
CA ALA A 35 -6.96 -0.84 15.18
C ALA A 35 -7.51 0.02 16.34
N PRO A 36 -6.69 0.38 17.32
CA PRO A 36 -7.04 1.38 18.33
C PRO A 36 -7.03 2.81 17.76
N GLU A 37 -7.71 3.73 18.44
CA GLU A 37 -7.61 5.17 18.20
C GLU A 37 -6.21 5.70 18.56
N ARG A 38 -5.85 6.86 18.00
CA ARG A 38 -4.54 7.49 18.15
C ARG A 38 -4.68 8.97 18.44
N ALA A 39 -4.20 9.38 19.62
CA ALA A 39 -4.14 10.78 20.00
C ALA A 39 -3.18 11.56 19.09
N ARG A 40 -3.61 12.76 18.66
CA ARG A 40 -2.77 13.73 17.95
C ARG A 40 -2.20 14.75 18.92
N ASN A 41 -3.06 15.40 19.70
CA ASN A 41 -2.66 16.40 20.68
C ASN A 41 -3.73 16.53 21.78
N ARG A 42 -3.32 16.33 23.03
CA ARG A 42 -4.22 16.36 24.21
C ARG A 42 -5.46 15.47 23.99
N ASP A 43 -6.63 16.06 23.81
CA ASP A 43 -7.95 15.44 23.66
C ASP A 43 -8.45 15.38 22.21
N SER A 44 -7.58 15.69 21.24
CA SER A 44 -7.87 15.56 19.81
C SER A 44 -7.15 14.35 19.22
N ASP A 45 -7.89 13.51 18.51
CA ASP A 45 -7.38 12.31 17.85
C ASP A 45 -7.04 12.55 16.37
N PHE A 46 -6.19 11.68 15.83
CA PHE A 46 -6.09 11.51 14.38
C PHE A 46 -7.39 10.90 13.83
N LEU A 47 -7.61 11.07 12.52
CA LEU A 47 -8.72 10.38 11.85
C LEU A 47 -8.56 8.86 12.05
N TYR A 48 -9.62 8.21 12.50
CA TYR A 48 -9.60 6.77 12.74
C TYR A 48 -9.39 5.99 11.44
N ARG A 49 -8.42 5.07 11.45
CA ARG A 49 -8.19 4.09 10.40
C ARG A 49 -8.26 2.69 11.02
N HIS A 50 -9.24 1.91 10.59
CA HIS A 50 -9.41 0.52 11.00
C HIS A 50 -8.20 -0.34 10.62
N ASP A 51 -8.07 -1.52 11.24
CA ASP A 51 -7.07 -2.51 10.81
C ASP A 51 -7.46 -3.12 9.46
N SER A 52 -6.48 -3.35 8.58
CA SER A 52 -6.73 -3.83 7.21
C SER A 52 -7.22 -5.29 7.19
N TYR A 53 -6.74 -6.18 8.07
CA TYR A 53 -7.25 -7.56 8.15
C TYR A 53 -8.66 -7.60 8.72
N PHE A 54 -8.93 -6.82 9.76
CA PHE A 54 -10.26 -6.70 10.35
C PHE A 54 -11.28 -6.19 9.32
N TYR A 55 -10.97 -5.09 8.63
CA TYR A 55 -11.86 -4.50 7.65
C TYR A 55 -12.04 -5.40 6.43
N TYR A 56 -10.98 -6.06 5.95
CA TYR A 56 -11.06 -7.03 4.87
C TYR A 56 -12.10 -8.13 5.12
N LEU A 57 -12.27 -8.54 6.38
CA LEU A 57 -13.23 -9.58 6.79
C LEU A 57 -14.60 -9.04 7.22
N THR A 58 -14.76 -7.74 7.46
CA THR A 58 -15.98 -7.20 8.11
C THR A 58 -16.63 -6.04 7.38
N GLY A 59 -15.86 -5.21 6.68
CA GLY A 59 -16.32 -3.91 6.20
C GLY A 59 -16.67 -2.92 7.32
N PHE A 60 -16.28 -3.21 8.56
CA PHE A 60 -16.69 -2.42 9.73
C PHE A 60 -15.59 -1.44 10.15
N SER A 61 -15.96 -0.18 10.29
CA SER A 61 -15.01 0.93 10.46
C SER A 61 -15.06 1.60 11.84
N GLU A 62 -15.75 1.03 12.83
CA GLU A 62 -15.76 1.57 14.19
C GLU A 62 -14.60 1.02 15.03
N PRO A 63 -14.04 1.84 15.95
CA PRO A 63 -13.00 1.38 16.88
C PRO A 63 -13.57 0.44 17.95
N HIS A 64 -12.67 -0.17 18.73
CA HIS A 64 -13.01 -1.08 19.84
C HIS A 64 -13.88 -2.26 19.40
N ALA A 65 -13.50 -2.88 18.28
CA ALA A 65 -14.19 -4.02 17.71
C ALA A 65 -13.28 -5.25 17.51
N TRP A 66 -13.85 -6.45 17.62
CA TRP A 66 -13.14 -7.72 17.49
C TRP A 66 -14.00 -8.73 16.73
N LEU A 67 -13.44 -9.34 15.70
CA LEU A 67 -14.05 -10.46 15.00
C LEU A 67 -13.48 -11.77 15.57
N VAL A 68 -14.37 -12.70 15.91
CA VAL A 68 -14.03 -14.08 16.22
C VAL A 68 -14.63 -14.97 15.14
N LEU A 69 -13.79 -15.71 14.41
CA LEU A 69 -14.21 -16.55 13.28
C LEU A 69 -13.86 -18.01 13.56
N PHE A 70 -14.86 -18.87 13.59
CA PHE A 70 -14.67 -20.30 13.77
C PHE A 70 -14.42 -20.99 12.42
N GLY A 71 -13.64 -22.07 12.42
CA GLY A 71 -13.34 -22.83 11.22
C GLY A 71 -14.55 -23.54 10.58
N ASN A 72 -15.68 -23.61 11.29
CA ASN A 72 -16.96 -24.05 10.73
C ASN A 72 -17.77 -22.94 10.05
N GLY A 73 -17.22 -21.72 9.96
CA GLY A 73 -17.83 -20.55 9.31
C GLY A 73 -18.61 -19.63 10.25
N ARG A 74 -18.89 -20.05 11.49
CA ARG A 74 -19.57 -19.20 12.49
C ARG A 74 -18.70 -17.98 12.83
N SER A 75 -19.32 -16.82 12.96
CA SER A 75 -18.69 -15.53 13.17
C SER A 75 -19.36 -14.75 14.29
N VAL A 76 -18.56 -14.22 15.21
CA VAL A 76 -19.01 -13.42 16.36
C VAL A 76 -18.29 -12.08 16.34
N LEU A 77 -19.03 -10.99 16.40
CA LEU A 77 -18.48 -9.64 16.52
C LEU A 77 -18.60 -9.12 17.95
N PHE A 78 -17.54 -8.55 18.50
CA PHE A 78 -17.63 -7.68 19.66
C PHE A 78 -17.51 -6.25 19.17
N CYS A 79 -18.46 -5.37 19.51
CA CYS A 79 -18.45 -3.97 19.13
C CYS A 79 -19.01 -3.08 20.24
N GLN A 80 -18.88 -1.77 20.09
CA GLN A 80 -19.36 -0.83 21.09
C GLN A 80 -20.89 -0.92 21.23
N PRO A 81 -21.43 -0.97 22.46
CA PRO A 81 -22.86 -0.91 22.67
C PRO A 81 -23.39 0.48 22.32
N LYS A 82 -24.70 0.54 22.06
CA LYS A 82 -25.43 1.80 22.02
C LYS A 82 -25.24 2.56 23.32
N ASP A 83 -24.93 3.85 23.22
CA ASP A 83 -24.73 4.75 24.36
C ASP A 83 -25.19 6.13 23.94
N LEU A 84 -26.38 6.54 24.39
CA LEU A 84 -26.98 7.79 23.96
C LEU A 84 -26.12 9.01 24.30
N GLU A 85 -25.45 8.99 25.45
CA GLU A 85 -24.60 10.11 25.84
C GLU A 85 -23.40 10.18 24.89
N ARG A 86 -22.69 9.07 24.68
CA ARG A 86 -21.52 9.05 23.78
C ARG A 86 -21.91 9.31 22.33
N GLU A 87 -23.05 8.81 21.85
CA GLU A 87 -23.50 9.04 20.47
C GLU A 87 -23.82 10.51 20.18
N ILE A 88 -24.18 11.30 21.20
CA ILE A 88 -24.33 12.76 21.09
C ILE A 88 -22.98 13.45 20.86
N TRP A 89 -21.91 12.96 21.48
CA TRP A 89 -20.57 13.56 21.41
C TRP A 89 -19.75 13.06 20.21
N ASP A 90 -19.76 11.75 19.99
CA ASP A 90 -18.76 11.05 19.17
C ASP A 90 -19.37 10.51 17.86
N GLY A 91 -20.71 10.49 17.76
CA GLY A 91 -21.46 9.97 16.62
C GLY A 91 -22.10 8.60 16.85
N ILE A 92 -23.02 8.23 15.96
CA ILE A 92 -23.86 7.03 16.08
C ILE A 92 -23.00 5.76 16.00
N ARG A 93 -23.23 4.83 16.92
CA ARG A 93 -22.62 3.50 16.94
C ARG A 93 -23.56 2.46 16.34
N LEU A 94 -23.07 1.45 15.64
CA LEU A 94 -23.92 0.39 15.08
C LEU A 94 -24.62 -0.40 16.20
N GLY A 95 -23.86 -0.81 17.21
CA GLY A 95 -24.35 -1.60 18.33
C GLY A 95 -24.49 -3.11 18.03
N PRO A 96 -24.39 -3.98 19.06
CA PRO A 96 -24.47 -5.43 18.89
C PRO A 96 -25.81 -5.93 18.32
N GLU A 97 -26.92 -5.24 18.59
CA GLU A 97 -28.24 -5.68 18.11
C GLU A 97 -28.36 -5.57 16.58
N ALA A 98 -27.85 -4.49 15.99
CA ALA A 98 -27.95 -4.25 14.55
C ALA A 98 -26.80 -4.91 13.74
N ALA A 99 -25.67 -5.21 14.39
CA ALA A 99 -24.48 -5.70 13.72
C ALA A 99 -24.66 -7.00 12.90
N PRO A 100 -25.38 -8.04 13.37
CA PRO A 100 -25.61 -9.24 12.58
C PRO A 100 -26.29 -8.96 11.24
N ALA A 101 -27.35 -8.14 11.25
CA ALA A 101 -28.09 -7.78 10.05
C ALA A 101 -27.27 -6.88 9.10
N ALA A 102 -26.51 -5.93 9.65
CA ALA A 102 -25.74 -4.97 8.86
C ALA A 102 -24.47 -5.56 8.24
N LEU A 103 -23.76 -6.43 8.97
CA LEU A 103 -22.43 -6.93 8.59
C LEU A 103 -22.44 -8.41 8.16
N GLY A 104 -23.58 -9.08 8.32
CA GLY A 104 -23.74 -10.50 8.01
C GLY A 104 -22.95 -11.43 8.93
N VAL A 105 -22.66 -11.01 10.16
CA VAL A 105 -22.09 -11.88 11.21
C VAL A 105 -23.20 -12.68 11.89
N ASP A 106 -22.89 -13.84 12.47
CA ASP A 106 -23.91 -14.70 13.08
C ASP A 106 -24.39 -14.18 14.44
N GLU A 107 -23.45 -13.67 15.23
CA GLU A 107 -23.71 -13.14 16.56
C GLU A 107 -22.92 -11.83 16.78
N ALA A 108 -23.44 -10.96 17.63
CA ALA A 108 -22.67 -9.83 18.12
C ALA A 108 -22.93 -9.54 19.60
N TYR A 109 -21.91 -9.06 20.31
CA TYR A 109 -21.93 -8.75 21.73
C TYR A 109 -21.25 -7.41 22.02
N SER A 110 -21.51 -6.85 23.21
CA SER A 110 -20.80 -5.66 23.66
C SER A 110 -19.32 -5.98 23.84
N VAL A 111 -18.43 -5.10 23.37
CA VAL A 111 -16.98 -5.21 23.61
C VAL A 111 -16.64 -5.17 25.10
N THR A 112 -17.51 -4.60 25.94
CA THR A 112 -17.35 -4.63 27.40
C THR A 112 -17.44 -6.05 27.99
N GLU A 113 -18.02 -7.01 27.24
CA GLU A 113 -18.13 -8.42 27.61
C GLU A 113 -17.01 -9.29 27.03
N LEU A 114 -16.06 -8.70 26.28
CA LEU A 114 -15.00 -9.43 25.57
C LEU A 114 -14.19 -10.32 26.51
N GLU A 115 -13.71 -9.78 27.63
CA GLU A 115 -12.86 -10.50 28.58
C GLU A 115 -13.57 -11.70 29.24
N THR A 116 -14.89 -11.63 29.41
CA THR A 116 -15.66 -12.69 30.08
C THR A 116 -16.14 -13.74 29.10
N ARG A 117 -16.47 -13.35 27.86
CA ARG A 117 -17.01 -14.24 26.83
C ARG A 117 -15.92 -14.92 26.00
N LEU A 118 -14.84 -14.23 25.66
CA LEU A 118 -13.86 -14.77 24.73
C LEU A 118 -13.21 -16.07 25.23
N PRO A 119 -12.80 -16.21 26.52
CA PRO A 119 -12.36 -17.51 27.02
C PRO A 119 -13.36 -18.63 26.78
N ARG A 120 -14.67 -18.35 26.85
CA ARG A 120 -15.73 -19.34 26.60
C ARG A 120 -15.78 -19.77 25.14
N LEU A 121 -15.57 -18.82 24.22
CA LEU A 121 -15.50 -19.08 22.78
C LEU A 121 -14.26 -19.91 22.41
N LEU A 122 -13.18 -19.85 23.20
CA LEU A 122 -11.97 -20.65 23.01
C LEU A 122 -12.07 -22.07 23.59
N GLU A 123 -13.08 -22.39 24.39
CA GLU A 123 -13.24 -23.72 24.98
C GLU A 123 -13.39 -24.79 23.89
N ASN A 124 -12.65 -25.90 24.06
CA ASN A 124 -12.67 -27.09 23.19
C ASN A 124 -12.21 -26.87 21.74
N GLN A 125 -11.61 -25.72 21.45
CA GLN A 125 -10.91 -25.48 20.18
C GLN A 125 -9.53 -26.15 20.24
N ALA A 126 -9.10 -26.77 19.13
CA ALA A 126 -7.78 -27.39 19.02
C ALA A 126 -6.69 -26.36 18.69
N THR A 127 -7.05 -25.34 17.90
CA THR A 127 -6.11 -24.32 17.40
C THR A 127 -6.70 -22.92 17.56
N VAL A 128 -5.87 -21.98 18.03
CA VAL A 128 -6.18 -20.55 18.01
C VAL A 128 -5.32 -19.86 16.96
N TRP A 129 -5.96 -19.11 16.09
CA TRP A 129 -5.32 -18.26 15.09
C TRP A 129 -5.45 -16.80 15.50
N TYR A 130 -4.39 -16.04 15.38
CA TYR A 130 -4.41 -14.59 15.53
C TYR A 130 -3.21 -14.02 14.76
N PRO A 131 -3.24 -12.76 14.33
CA PRO A 131 -2.14 -12.18 13.57
C PRO A 131 -0.93 -11.98 14.50
N PHE A 132 0.17 -12.67 14.20
CA PHE A 132 1.37 -12.64 15.03
C PHE A 132 2.12 -11.32 14.85
N ALA A 133 2.57 -10.73 15.96
CA ALA A 133 3.40 -9.52 15.98
C ALA A 133 2.82 -8.28 15.24
N THR A 134 1.50 -8.25 14.96
CA THR A 134 0.85 -7.09 14.32
C THR A 134 0.23 -6.11 15.31
N HIS A 135 -0.29 -6.61 16.45
CA HIS A 135 -0.91 -5.78 17.47
C HIS A 135 -0.17 -5.89 18.80
N GLU A 136 0.17 -4.74 19.37
CA GLU A 136 0.80 -4.65 20.68
C GLU A 136 -0.06 -5.33 21.75
N GLY A 137 0.55 -6.20 22.55
CA GLY A 137 -0.11 -6.90 23.67
C GLY A 137 -1.09 -8.02 23.30
N LEU A 138 -1.41 -8.24 22.01
CA LEU A 138 -2.40 -9.24 21.60
C LEU A 138 -2.01 -10.65 22.04
N ALA A 139 -0.76 -11.06 21.84
CA ALA A 139 -0.28 -12.39 22.24
C ALA A 139 -0.46 -12.64 23.75
N ALA A 140 -0.10 -11.67 24.59
CA ALA A 140 -0.26 -11.76 26.04
C ALA A 140 -1.75 -11.83 26.45
N ARG A 141 -2.62 -11.10 25.74
CA ARG A 141 -4.07 -11.14 25.98
C ARG A 141 -4.67 -12.51 25.62
N VAL A 142 -4.28 -13.06 24.47
CA VAL A 142 -4.66 -14.42 24.04
C VAL A 142 -4.17 -15.47 25.04
N GLU A 143 -2.93 -15.34 25.53
CA GLU A 143 -2.40 -16.22 26.57
C GLU A 143 -3.21 -16.16 27.86
N GLY A 144 -3.63 -14.96 28.29
CA GLY A 144 -4.52 -14.78 29.44
C GLY A 144 -5.88 -15.48 29.28
N TRP A 145 -6.49 -15.39 28.10
CA TRP A 145 -7.73 -16.12 27.80
C TRP A 145 -7.52 -17.64 27.80
N LEU A 146 -6.43 -18.12 27.21
CA LEU A 146 -6.07 -19.55 27.22
C LEU A 146 -5.78 -20.07 28.64
N ALA A 147 -5.16 -19.26 29.50
CA ALA A 147 -4.96 -19.59 30.92
C ALA A 147 -6.30 -19.76 31.64
N SER A 148 -7.28 -18.88 31.33
CA SER A 148 -8.64 -18.98 31.85
C SER A 148 -9.33 -20.27 31.39
N VAL A 149 -9.19 -20.67 30.12
CA VAL A 149 -9.69 -21.96 29.61
C VAL A 149 -9.01 -23.13 30.33
N ARG A 150 -7.69 -23.09 30.47
CA ARG A 150 -6.91 -24.16 31.12
C ARG A 150 -7.29 -24.37 32.57
N SER A 151 -7.66 -23.31 33.30
CA SER A 151 -8.14 -23.41 34.69
C SER A 151 -9.41 -24.25 34.82
N ARG A 152 -10.18 -24.40 33.74
CA ARG A 152 -11.44 -25.13 33.67
C ARG A 152 -11.27 -26.61 33.32
N ALA A 153 -10.03 -27.12 33.20
CA ALA A 153 -9.76 -28.51 32.83
C ALA A 153 -10.47 -29.55 33.71
N ARG A 154 -10.65 -29.28 35.02
CA ARG A 154 -11.39 -30.17 35.94
C ARG A 154 -12.88 -30.30 35.64
N MET A 155 -13.45 -29.36 34.87
CA MET A 155 -14.82 -29.42 34.36
C MET A 155 -14.91 -30.12 32.99
N GLY A 156 -13.83 -30.74 32.51
CA GLY A 156 -13.79 -31.43 31.21
C GLY A 156 -13.52 -30.54 30.00
N VAL A 157 -13.31 -29.24 30.20
CA VAL A 157 -12.98 -28.26 29.15
C VAL A 157 -11.56 -28.49 28.64
N ARG A 158 -11.37 -28.49 27.30
CA ARG A 158 -10.06 -28.58 26.68
C ARG A 158 -9.58 -27.19 26.24
N CYS A 159 -8.31 -26.90 26.51
CA CYS A 159 -7.60 -25.73 26.02
C CYS A 159 -6.91 -26.06 24.69
N ALA A 160 -6.86 -25.10 23.77
CA ALA A 160 -6.10 -25.23 22.54
C ALA A 160 -4.62 -25.57 22.81
N GLN A 161 -4.06 -26.42 21.96
CA GLN A 161 -2.69 -26.90 22.05
C GLN A 161 -1.77 -26.29 20.98
N VAL A 162 -2.36 -25.61 19.99
CA VAL A 162 -1.66 -25.03 18.86
C VAL A 162 -2.08 -23.57 18.70
N GLN A 163 -1.10 -22.70 18.48
CA GLN A 163 -1.31 -21.33 18.03
C GLN A 163 -0.73 -21.20 16.63
N ARG A 164 -1.38 -20.42 15.76
CA ARG A 164 -0.92 -20.19 14.38
C ARG A 164 -1.11 -18.74 13.98
N ASP A 165 -0.22 -18.28 13.09
CA ASP A 165 -0.30 -16.95 12.54
C ASP A 165 -1.43 -16.85 11.51
N LEU A 166 -2.37 -15.94 11.76
CA LEU A 166 -3.47 -15.69 10.85
C LEU A 166 -3.04 -14.91 9.59
N CYS A 167 -1.96 -14.13 9.66
CA CYS A 167 -1.46 -13.36 8.51
C CYS A 167 -1.12 -14.29 7.35
N ALA A 168 -0.55 -15.47 7.61
CA ALA A 168 -0.23 -16.45 6.57
C ALA A 168 -1.43 -16.88 5.69
N VAL A 169 -2.66 -16.81 6.22
CA VAL A 169 -3.89 -17.09 5.47
C VAL A 169 -4.41 -15.83 4.79
N LEU A 170 -4.50 -14.72 5.53
CA LEU A 170 -5.13 -13.50 5.04
C LEU A 170 -4.28 -12.76 4.01
N ASP A 171 -2.94 -12.86 4.11
CA ASP A 171 -2.02 -12.27 3.14
C ASP A 171 -2.21 -12.86 1.76
N GLU A 172 -2.30 -14.18 1.66
CA GLU A 172 -2.55 -14.87 0.39
C GLU A 172 -3.94 -14.54 -0.18
N MET A 173 -4.93 -14.31 0.68
CA MET A 173 -6.26 -13.89 0.26
C MET A 173 -6.29 -12.45 -0.26
N ARG A 174 -5.53 -11.54 0.36
CA ARG A 174 -5.41 -10.12 -0.02
C ARG A 174 -4.46 -9.88 -1.18
N LEU A 175 -3.50 -10.78 -1.40
CA LEU A 175 -2.51 -10.66 -2.48
C LEU A 175 -3.16 -10.76 -3.86
N ILE A 176 -4.20 -11.60 -4.01
CA ILE A 176 -4.99 -11.74 -5.25
C ILE A 176 -6.31 -10.99 -5.11
N LYS A 177 -6.43 -9.86 -5.80
CA LYS A 177 -7.58 -8.96 -5.71
C LYS A 177 -8.78 -9.54 -6.45
N ASP A 178 -9.94 -9.52 -5.81
CA ASP A 178 -11.22 -9.82 -6.45
C ASP A 178 -11.74 -8.64 -7.29
N ALA A 179 -12.82 -8.85 -8.05
CA ALA A 179 -13.37 -7.82 -8.94
C ALA A 179 -13.88 -6.57 -8.19
N HIS A 180 -14.35 -6.71 -6.95
CA HIS A 180 -14.78 -5.59 -6.12
C HIS A 180 -13.58 -4.77 -5.66
N GLU A 181 -12.49 -5.43 -5.24
CA GLU A 181 -11.23 -4.77 -4.88
C GLU A 181 -10.64 -4.00 -6.05
N LEU A 182 -10.55 -4.63 -7.23
CA LEU A 182 -10.03 -3.97 -8.42
C LEU A 182 -10.90 -2.79 -8.87
N ALA A 183 -12.22 -2.83 -8.63
CA ALA A 183 -13.09 -1.69 -8.93
C ALA A 183 -12.81 -0.51 -7.99
N LEU A 184 -12.61 -0.76 -6.69
CA LEU A 184 -12.22 0.27 -5.72
C LEU A 184 -10.85 0.85 -6.03
N MET A 185 -9.85 0.01 -6.31
CA MET A 185 -8.50 0.45 -6.65
C MET A 185 -8.47 1.28 -7.94
N ARG A 186 -9.19 0.86 -9.00
CA ARG A 186 -9.34 1.67 -10.22
C ARG A 186 -9.97 3.03 -9.92
N ARG A 187 -10.97 3.08 -9.02
CA ARG A 187 -11.60 4.34 -8.61
C ARG A 187 -10.65 5.22 -7.82
N ALA A 188 -9.88 4.67 -6.88
CA ALA A 188 -8.85 5.39 -6.14
C ALA A 188 -7.79 5.97 -7.09
N ALA A 189 -7.28 5.18 -8.03
CA ALA A 189 -6.30 5.61 -9.02
C ALA A 189 -6.83 6.71 -9.94
N GLN A 190 -8.11 6.65 -10.35
CA GLN A 190 -8.76 7.72 -11.12
C GLN A 190 -8.83 9.05 -10.36
N ILE A 191 -9.21 9.00 -9.08
CA ILE A 191 -9.24 10.17 -8.20
C ILE A 191 -7.84 10.76 -8.06
N SER A 192 -6.85 9.90 -7.83
CA SER A 192 -5.45 10.32 -7.68
C SER A 192 -4.88 10.93 -8.95
N ALA A 193 -5.13 10.32 -10.10
CA ALA A 193 -4.71 10.85 -11.39
C ALA A 193 -5.27 12.26 -11.66
N ALA A 194 -6.56 12.49 -11.38
CA ALA A 194 -7.16 13.82 -11.51
C ALA A 194 -6.50 14.85 -10.57
N ALA A 195 -6.13 14.43 -9.36
CA ALA A 195 -5.43 15.27 -8.40
C ALA A 195 -4.04 15.69 -8.90
N HIS A 196 -3.28 14.74 -9.46
CA HIS A 196 -1.97 15.01 -10.06
C HIS A 196 -2.07 16.00 -11.23
N VAL A 197 -3.04 15.81 -12.13
CA VAL A 197 -3.31 16.75 -13.24
C VAL A 197 -3.61 18.15 -12.72
N ARG A 198 -4.44 18.25 -11.67
CA ARG A 198 -4.77 19.53 -11.04
C ARG A 198 -3.54 20.20 -10.43
N ALA A 199 -2.67 19.46 -9.75
CA ALA A 199 -1.43 19.97 -9.18
C ALA A 199 -0.48 20.49 -10.28
N MET A 200 -0.30 19.73 -11.38
CA MET A 200 0.47 20.16 -12.55
C MET A 200 -0.06 21.50 -13.11
N GLN A 201 -1.36 21.58 -13.38
CA GLN A 201 -2.00 22.79 -13.91
C GLN A 201 -1.87 23.98 -12.97
N THR A 202 -2.07 23.79 -11.66
CA THR A 202 -1.91 24.85 -10.66
C THR A 202 -0.47 25.36 -10.60
N SER A 203 0.53 24.48 -10.61
CA SER A 203 1.94 24.86 -10.59
C SER A 203 2.28 25.84 -11.72
N ALA A 204 1.98 25.45 -12.96
CA ALA A 204 2.29 26.26 -14.14
C ALA A 204 1.46 27.56 -14.17
N ARG A 205 0.17 27.49 -13.83
CA ARG A 205 -0.73 28.66 -13.81
C ARG A 205 -0.27 29.71 -12.81
N MET A 206 0.09 29.32 -11.59
CA MET A 206 0.52 30.26 -10.56
C MET A 206 1.86 30.91 -10.92
N LEU A 207 2.84 30.13 -11.42
CA LEU A 207 4.11 30.68 -11.89
C LEU A 207 3.93 31.66 -13.05
N ARG A 208 3.10 31.33 -14.05
CA ARG A 208 2.79 32.24 -15.17
C ARG A 208 2.14 33.55 -14.70
N ALA A 209 1.37 33.50 -13.62
CA ALA A 209 0.75 34.68 -13.00
C ALA A 209 1.70 35.47 -12.10
N GLY A 210 2.96 35.05 -11.94
CA GLY A 210 3.94 35.69 -11.06
C GLY A 210 3.63 35.55 -9.57
N GLN A 211 2.88 34.50 -9.19
CA GLN A 211 2.51 34.23 -7.79
C GLN A 211 3.62 33.45 -7.08
N ASP A 212 3.68 33.56 -5.75
CA ASP A 212 4.53 32.69 -4.93
C ASP A 212 3.95 31.28 -4.92
N VAL A 213 4.73 30.29 -5.38
CA VAL A 213 4.33 28.89 -5.44
C VAL A 213 5.18 28.11 -4.44
N ARG A 214 4.53 27.24 -3.68
CA ARG A 214 5.13 26.48 -2.57
C ARG A 214 4.69 25.04 -2.72
N GLU A 215 5.49 24.10 -2.26
CA GLU A 215 5.16 22.67 -2.35
C GLU A 215 3.81 22.37 -1.67
N TYR A 216 3.54 22.94 -0.49
CA TYR A 216 2.23 22.79 0.18
C TYR A 216 1.04 23.33 -0.63
N HIS A 217 1.23 24.26 -1.57
CA HIS A 217 0.13 24.72 -2.43
C HIS A 217 -0.33 23.58 -3.35
N LEU A 218 0.60 22.77 -3.86
CA LEU A 218 0.25 21.63 -4.69
C LEU A 218 -0.30 20.48 -3.84
N ASP A 219 0.24 20.25 -2.64
CA ASP A 219 -0.35 19.29 -1.68
C ASP A 219 -1.81 19.63 -1.36
N ALA A 220 -2.12 20.91 -1.17
CA ALA A 220 -3.50 21.35 -0.94
C ALA A 220 -4.44 21.00 -2.12
N GLU A 221 -3.96 21.10 -3.37
CA GLU A 221 -4.75 20.69 -4.54
C GLU A 221 -4.98 19.18 -4.57
N LEU A 222 -3.96 18.39 -4.21
CA LEU A 222 -4.05 16.93 -4.13
C LEU A 222 -5.12 16.51 -3.11
N LEU A 223 -4.97 16.99 -1.87
CA LEU A 223 -5.88 16.67 -0.77
C LEU A 223 -7.31 17.14 -1.06
N HIS A 224 -7.49 18.32 -1.64
CA HIS A 224 -8.81 18.79 -2.04
C HIS A 224 -9.46 17.86 -3.07
N GLU A 225 -8.71 17.44 -4.10
CA GLU A 225 -9.24 16.59 -5.17
C GLU A 225 -9.57 15.18 -4.69
N PHE A 226 -8.78 14.64 -3.75
CA PHE A 226 -9.09 13.37 -3.08
C PHE A 226 -10.42 13.48 -2.32
N ARG A 227 -10.55 14.50 -1.46
CA ARG A 227 -11.70 14.65 -0.56
C ARG A 227 -13.01 14.90 -1.27
N ARG A 228 -13.02 15.78 -2.27
CA ARG A 228 -14.25 16.10 -3.02
C ARG A 228 -14.83 14.89 -3.76
N HIS A 229 -14.03 13.84 -3.99
CA HIS A 229 -14.43 12.62 -4.68
C HIS A 229 -14.70 11.43 -3.74
N GLY A 230 -14.72 11.68 -2.42
CA GLY A 230 -15.14 10.70 -1.42
C GLY A 230 -14.02 9.93 -0.73
N SER A 231 -12.75 10.19 -1.06
CA SER A 231 -11.62 9.57 -0.34
C SER A 231 -11.60 10.00 1.14
N GLN A 232 -11.36 9.02 2.01
CA GLN A 232 -11.36 9.21 3.46
C GLN A 232 -10.02 9.70 4.01
N TYR A 233 -8.91 9.58 3.29
CA TYR A 233 -7.59 10.11 3.65
C TYR A 233 -6.62 9.89 2.47
N PRO A 234 -5.48 10.59 2.35
CA PRO A 234 -4.40 10.09 1.50
C PRO A 234 -3.89 8.73 2.01
N ALA A 235 -3.45 7.83 1.13
CA ALA A 235 -2.95 6.51 1.52
C ALA A 235 -1.63 6.59 2.32
N TYR A 236 -0.87 7.66 2.09
CA TYR A 236 0.39 7.98 2.78
C TYR A 236 0.60 9.51 2.76
N SER A 237 1.57 10.01 3.51
CA SER A 237 1.89 11.44 3.49
C SER A 237 2.41 11.86 2.12
N SER A 238 1.76 12.81 1.47
CA SER A 238 2.16 13.32 0.16
C SER A 238 3.61 13.81 0.15
N ILE A 239 4.29 13.50 -0.94
CA ILE A 239 5.58 14.06 -1.32
C ILE A 239 5.30 15.09 -2.40
N VAL A 240 5.73 16.33 -2.16
CA VAL A 240 5.79 17.37 -3.19
C VAL A 240 7.16 18.01 -3.06
N ALA A 241 8.05 17.75 -4.01
CA ALA A 241 9.46 18.02 -3.89
C ALA A 241 9.97 18.80 -5.10
N ALA A 242 10.33 20.07 -4.89
CA ALA A 242 10.82 20.97 -5.92
C ALA A 242 12.35 20.97 -6.01
N GLY A 243 12.88 20.96 -7.24
CA GLY A 243 14.32 21.03 -7.51
C GLY A 243 15.11 19.96 -6.74
N ALA A 244 16.10 20.38 -5.95
CA ALA A 244 16.97 19.48 -5.19
C ALA A 244 16.21 18.61 -4.15
N ASN A 245 15.03 19.04 -3.69
CA ASN A 245 14.21 18.24 -2.76
C ASN A 245 13.78 16.92 -3.40
N ALA A 246 13.63 16.86 -4.73
CA ALA A 246 13.25 15.64 -5.45
C ALA A 246 14.30 14.51 -5.32
N CYS A 247 15.54 14.83 -4.88
CA CYS A 247 16.58 13.85 -4.58
C CYS A 247 16.50 13.26 -3.15
N VAL A 248 15.47 13.61 -2.38
CA VAL A 248 15.15 13.07 -1.05
C VAL A 248 13.90 12.19 -1.16
N LEU A 249 14.08 10.87 -1.09
CA LEU A 249 13.05 9.90 -1.51
C LEU A 249 11.71 10.04 -0.80
N HIS A 250 11.73 10.29 0.51
CA HIS A 250 10.53 10.48 1.35
C HIS A 250 10.38 11.93 1.83
N TYR A 251 10.72 12.89 0.96
CA TYR A 251 10.51 14.31 1.24
C TYR A 251 9.02 14.56 1.52
N ARG A 252 8.69 15.18 2.65
CA ARG A 252 7.30 15.55 2.95
C ARG A 252 7.07 16.96 2.46
N ALA A 253 5.96 17.19 1.77
CA ALA A 253 5.59 18.52 1.29
C ALA A 253 5.72 19.56 2.43
N ASP A 254 6.47 20.64 2.18
CA ASP A 254 6.71 21.71 3.14
C ASP A 254 6.59 23.08 2.45
N ASN A 255 7.26 24.10 2.98
CA ASN A 255 7.19 25.48 2.55
C ASN A 255 8.28 25.90 1.56
N ALA A 256 9.02 24.97 0.95
CA ALA A 256 10.03 25.35 -0.02
C ALA A 256 9.36 26.00 -1.26
N PRO A 257 9.99 27.04 -1.83
CA PRO A 257 9.48 27.66 -3.05
C PRO A 257 9.65 26.72 -4.24
N ILE A 258 8.64 26.66 -5.10
CA ILE A 258 8.74 26.04 -6.43
C ILE A 258 9.18 27.15 -7.40
N ARG A 259 10.33 26.99 -8.07
CA ARG A 259 10.87 28.02 -8.96
C ARG A 259 10.72 27.70 -10.44
N ASP A 260 10.72 28.76 -11.24
CA ASP A 260 10.81 28.66 -12.70
C ASP A 260 12.09 27.89 -13.12
N GLY A 261 11.95 26.97 -14.07
CA GLY A 261 13.04 26.12 -14.56
C GLY A 261 13.37 24.91 -13.68
N GLU A 262 12.77 24.73 -12.50
CA GLU A 262 12.92 23.52 -11.68
C GLU A 262 11.95 22.41 -12.13
N LEU A 263 12.27 21.16 -11.80
CA LEU A 263 11.29 20.08 -11.80
C LEU A 263 10.56 20.03 -10.45
N VAL A 264 9.34 19.49 -10.46
CA VAL A 264 8.60 19.10 -9.26
C VAL A 264 8.28 17.62 -9.38
N LEU A 265 8.69 16.86 -8.36
CA LEU A 265 8.30 15.46 -8.16
C LEU A 265 7.14 15.44 -7.17
N ILE A 266 6.01 14.85 -7.57
CA ILE A 266 4.88 14.59 -6.68
C ILE A 266 4.70 13.09 -6.59
N ASP A 267 4.69 12.57 -5.38
CA ASP A 267 4.31 11.19 -5.06
C ASP A 267 3.16 11.25 -4.04
N ALA A 268 1.97 10.91 -4.51
CA ALA A 268 0.74 11.00 -3.73
C ALA A 268 -0.36 10.13 -4.32
N GLY A 269 -1.11 9.47 -3.44
CA GLY A 269 -2.30 8.73 -3.79
C GLY A 269 -3.33 8.73 -2.67
N CYS A 270 -4.60 8.62 -3.05
CA CYS A 270 -5.70 8.57 -2.12
C CYS A 270 -5.95 7.16 -1.58
N GLU A 271 -6.56 7.08 -0.39
CA GLU A 271 -7.20 5.87 0.12
C GLU A 271 -8.72 6.00 -0.04
N LEU A 272 -9.35 5.03 -0.70
CA LEU A 272 -10.79 4.96 -0.89
C LEU A 272 -11.32 3.64 -0.33
N ASP A 273 -12.19 3.73 0.67
CA ASP A 273 -12.79 2.57 1.34
C ASP A 273 -11.74 1.53 1.78
N GLY A 274 -10.60 2.04 2.26
CA GLY A 274 -9.47 1.23 2.72
C GLY A 274 -8.53 0.72 1.64
N TYR A 275 -8.71 1.05 0.35
CA TYR A 275 -7.78 0.69 -0.73
C TYR A 275 -6.97 1.90 -1.20
N ALA A 276 -5.64 1.71 -1.28
CA ALA A 276 -4.69 2.70 -1.74
C ALA A 276 -4.62 2.75 -3.27
N SER A 277 -4.27 3.94 -3.75
CA SER A 277 -3.57 4.15 -5.02
C SER A 277 -2.22 4.76 -4.73
N ASP A 278 -1.27 4.61 -5.64
CA ASP A 278 0.08 5.15 -5.52
C ASP A 278 0.55 5.68 -6.88
N ILE A 279 0.85 6.97 -6.92
CA ILE A 279 1.18 7.66 -8.18
C ILE A 279 2.29 8.65 -7.91
N THR A 280 3.39 8.47 -8.62
CA THR A 280 4.45 9.47 -8.76
C THR A 280 4.47 10.06 -10.17
N ARG A 281 4.50 11.40 -10.25
CA ARG A 281 4.77 12.15 -11.48
C ARG A 281 5.81 13.22 -11.23
N THR A 282 6.74 13.34 -12.16
CA THR A 282 7.70 14.45 -12.22
C THR A 282 7.39 15.34 -13.42
N PHE A 283 7.40 16.65 -13.25
CA PHE A 283 7.06 17.60 -14.32
C PHE A 283 7.81 18.93 -14.15
N PRO A 284 8.00 19.71 -15.23
CA PRO A 284 8.63 21.02 -15.14
C PRO A 284 7.67 22.00 -14.46
N ALA A 285 8.12 22.68 -13.40
CA ALA A 285 7.28 23.59 -12.61
C ALA A 285 6.53 24.62 -13.47
N ASN A 286 7.22 25.16 -14.48
CA ASN A 286 6.69 26.17 -15.41
C ASN A 286 5.92 25.61 -16.61
N GLY A 287 5.85 24.28 -16.76
CA GLY A 287 5.19 23.59 -17.86
C GLY A 287 6.04 23.36 -19.11
N ARG A 288 7.37 23.50 -19.04
CA ARG A 288 8.27 23.16 -20.15
C ARG A 288 9.57 22.52 -19.68
N PHE A 289 9.88 21.33 -20.20
CA PHE A 289 11.14 20.66 -19.87
C PHE A 289 12.33 21.40 -20.50
N THR A 290 13.43 21.52 -19.76
CA THR A 290 14.73 21.84 -20.36
C THR A 290 15.32 20.62 -21.07
N GLY A 291 16.35 20.81 -21.90
CA GLY A 291 17.05 19.71 -22.56
C GLY A 291 17.53 18.64 -21.57
N PRO A 292 18.34 18.99 -20.56
CA PRO A 292 18.84 18.03 -19.57
C PRO A 292 17.72 17.33 -18.75
N GLN A 293 16.65 18.07 -18.42
CA GLN A 293 15.50 17.47 -17.73
C GLN A 293 14.79 16.44 -18.61
N ARG A 294 14.58 16.76 -19.90
CA ARG A 294 13.91 15.87 -20.85
C ARG A 294 14.73 14.61 -21.12
N GLU A 295 16.05 14.74 -21.19
CA GLU A 295 16.98 13.60 -21.37
C GLU A 295 16.86 12.60 -20.20
N LEU A 296 17.01 13.06 -18.96
CA LEU A 296 16.87 12.18 -17.79
C LEU A 296 15.44 11.66 -17.62
N TYR A 297 14.44 12.48 -17.94
CA TYR A 297 13.04 12.06 -17.87
C TYR A 297 12.74 10.93 -18.85
N GLN A 298 13.24 11.05 -20.09
CA GLN A 298 13.07 10.00 -21.09
C GLN A 298 13.74 8.70 -20.64
N LEU A 299 14.93 8.75 -20.03
CA LEU A 299 15.59 7.56 -19.51
C LEU A 299 14.74 6.85 -18.44
N VAL A 300 14.17 7.59 -17.48
CA VAL A 300 13.27 7.01 -16.47
C VAL A 300 12.01 6.44 -17.13
N LEU A 301 11.41 7.14 -18.08
CA LEU A 301 10.24 6.67 -18.82
C LEU A 301 10.52 5.38 -19.60
N GLU A 302 11.65 5.27 -20.29
CA GLU A 302 12.02 4.05 -21.00
C GLU A 302 12.30 2.88 -20.04
N SER A 303 12.88 3.15 -18.86
CA SER A 303 13.02 2.12 -17.82
C SER A 303 11.67 1.65 -17.28
N GLN A 304 10.69 2.55 -17.17
CA GLN A 304 9.32 2.20 -16.76
C GLN A 304 8.66 1.32 -17.81
N LYS A 305 8.78 1.67 -19.10
CA LYS A 305 8.27 0.87 -20.22
C LYS A 305 8.86 -0.55 -20.21
N ALA A 306 10.16 -0.69 -19.92
CA ALA A 306 10.80 -1.99 -19.79
C ALA A 306 10.27 -2.81 -18.60
N ALA A 307 10.07 -2.18 -17.44
CA ALA A 307 9.47 -2.82 -16.27
C ALA A 307 8.01 -3.25 -16.50
N ILE A 308 7.22 -2.42 -17.18
CA ILE A 308 5.84 -2.73 -17.60
C ILE A 308 5.84 -3.97 -18.49
N ALA A 309 6.72 -4.03 -19.50
CA ALA A 309 6.80 -5.17 -20.42
C ALA A 309 7.21 -6.49 -19.71
N ALA A 310 7.96 -6.41 -18.62
CA ALA A 310 8.34 -7.55 -17.79
C ALA A 310 7.26 -7.97 -16.79
N THR A 311 6.28 -7.11 -16.50
CA THR A 311 5.19 -7.39 -15.56
C THR A 311 4.09 -8.20 -16.24
N ARG A 312 4.12 -9.52 -16.06
CA ARG A 312 3.14 -10.46 -16.65
C ARG A 312 3.01 -11.74 -15.83
N PRO A 313 1.91 -12.51 -15.96
CA PRO A 313 1.78 -13.80 -15.28
C PRO A 313 2.93 -14.73 -15.62
N GLY A 314 3.40 -15.49 -14.63
CA GLY A 314 4.51 -16.42 -14.77
C GLY A 314 5.90 -15.79 -14.67
N ALA A 315 6.03 -14.47 -14.85
CA ALA A 315 7.25 -13.75 -14.49
C ALA A 315 7.43 -13.70 -12.98
N ARG A 316 8.65 -13.51 -12.51
CA ARG A 316 8.94 -13.27 -11.09
C ARG A 316 8.77 -11.81 -10.73
N PHE A 317 8.41 -11.55 -9.47
CA PHE A 317 8.26 -10.21 -8.91
C PHE A 317 9.49 -9.31 -9.09
N ASN A 318 10.70 -9.88 -9.15
CA ASN A 318 11.93 -9.10 -9.33
C ASN A 318 12.28 -8.80 -10.81
N GLU A 319 11.63 -9.44 -11.78
CA GLU A 319 11.93 -9.22 -13.22
C GLU A 319 11.67 -7.78 -13.67
N PRO A 320 10.59 -7.08 -13.26
CA PRO A 320 10.40 -5.66 -13.56
C PRO A 320 11.55 -4.78 -13.05
N HIS A 321 12.09 -5.09 -11.87
CA HIS A 321 13.23 -4.37 -11.31
C HIS A 321 14.51 -4.59 -12.11
N GLU A 322 14.81 -5.83 -12.49
CA GLU A 322 15.96 -6.17 -13.32
C GLU A 322 15.89 -5.48 -14.70
N ALA A 323 14.71 -5.45 -15.31
CA ALA A 323 14.46 -4.77 -16.57
C ALA A 323 14.70 -3.24 -16.47
N ALA A 324 14.14 -2.59 -15.43
CA ALA A 324 14.37 -1.17 -15.19
C ALA A 324 15.85 -0.85 -14.93
N VAL A 325 16.52 -1.63 -14.06
CA VAL A 325 17.94 -1.45 -13.72
C VAL A 325 18.82 -1.55 -14.97
N ARG A 326 18.54 -2.49 -15.87
CA ARG A 326 19.33 -2.64 -17.10
C ARG A 326 19.24 -1.41 -18.00
N VAL A 327 18.03 -0.88 -18.20
CA VAL A 327 17.82 0.35 -19.00
C VAL A 327 18.46 1.56 -18.34
N LEU A 328 18.20 1.76 -17.03
CA LEU A 328 18.77 2.87 -16.27
C LEU A 328 20.31 2.84 -16.31
N THR A 329 20.93 1.68 -16.08
CA THR A 329 22.39 1.55 -16.04
C THR A 329 23.00 1.83 -17.41
N GLN A 330 22.40 1.35 -18.50
CA GLN A 330 22.87 1.67 -19.84
C GLN A 330 22.76 3.18 -20.12
N GLY A 331 21.61 3.79 -19.81
CA GLY A 331 21.44 5.23 -20.00
C GLY A 331 22.37 6.08 -19.13
N MET A 332 22.75 5.60 -17.94
CA MET A 332 23.77 6.25 -17.12
C MET A 332 25.14 6.28 -17.80
N PHE A 333 25.52 5.22 -18.54
CA PHE A 333 26.73 5.27 -19.37
C PHE A 333 26.57 6.24 -20.53
N ASP A 334 25.43 6.19 -21.23
CA ASP A 334 25.18 7.02 -22.42
C ASP A 334 25.18 8.52 -22.08
N LEU A 335 24.78 8.88 -20.86
CA LEU A 335 24.70 10.26 -20.36
C LEU A 335 25.95 10.68 -19.54
N GLY A 336 26.97 9.83 -19.39
CA GLY A 336 28.18 10.16 -18.62
C GLY A 336 27.97 10.25 -17.11
N LEU A 337 26.94 9.61 -16.56
CA LEU A 337 26.75 9.43 -15.11
C LEU A 337 27.58 8.24 -14.58
N LEU A 338 27.86 7.27 -15.44
CA LEU A 338 28.80 6.18 -15.22
C LEU A 338 29.82 6.16 -16.36
N GLU A 339 31.08 5.93 -15.99
CA GLU A 339 32.21 5.88 -16.94
C GLU A 339 32.71 4.45 -17.13
N PRO A 340 32.84 3.91 -18.37
CA PRO A 340 33.29 2.54 -18.60
C PRO A 340 34.68 2.25 -18.01
N GLY A 341 35.58 3.23 -18.03
CA GLY A 341 36.92 3.09 -17.44
C GLY A 341 36.93 2.93 -15.92
N GLN A 342 35.85 3.29 -15.24
CA GLN A 342 35.72 3.19 -13.77
C GLN A 342 34.74 2.10 -13.34
N HIS A 343 33.68 1.86 -14.12
CA HIS A 343 32.54 1.03 -13.75
C HIS A 343 32.44 -0.27 -14.58
N GLY A 344 33.36 -0.48 -15.53
CA GLY A 344 33.40 -1.69 -16.36
C GLY A 344 32.33 -1.69 -17.45
N THR A 345 31.88 -2.91 -17.81
CA THR A 345 30.76 -3.12 -18.74
C THR A 345 29.41 -2.90 -18.07
N LEU A 346 28.32 -2.93 -18.85
CA LEU A 346 26.96 -2.88 -18.32
C LEU A 346 26.70 -3.97 -17.27
N ASP A 347 27.10 -5.21 -17.57
CA ASP A 347 26.86 -6.34 -16.67
C ASP A 347 27.72 -6.21 -15.40
N ASP A 348 28.98 -5.74 -15.51
CA ASP A 348 29.80 -5.41 -14.34
C ASP A 348 29.14 -4.35 -13.45
N ALA A 349 28.60 -3.28 -14.05
CA ALA A 349 27.96 -2.20 -13.31
C ALA A 349 26.66 -2.62 -12.61
N ILE A 350 25.93 -3.57 -13.18
CA ILE A 350 24.75 -4.16 -12.54
C ILE A 350 25.17 -5.10 -11.41
N GLU A 351 26.13 -6.00 -11.67
CA GLU A 351 26.63 -6.96 -10.69
C GLU A 351 27.18 -6.25 -9.44
N HIS A 352 27.97 -5.21 -9.63
CA HIS A 352 28.57 -4.40 -8.56
C HIS A 352 27.66 -3.28 -8.04
N ARG A 353 26.44 -3.17 -8.58
CA ARG A 353 25.42 -2.17 -8.20
C ARG A 353 25.92 -0.72 -8.26
N HIS A 354 26.66 -0.35 -9.30
CA HIS A 354 27.12 1.02 -9.52
C HIS A 354 25.95 2.00 -9.76
N TYR A 355 24.87 1.55 -10.40
CA TYR A 355 23.63 2.32 -10.61
C TYR A 355 23.01 2.88 -9.32
N PHE A 356 23.32 2.25 -8.18
CA PHE A 356 22.74 2.53 -6.88
C PHE A 356 23.23 3.86 -6.28
N ALA A 357 24.19 4.53 -6.92
CA ALA A 357 24.51 5.94 -6.65
C ALA A 357 23.35 6.88 -7.03
N TYR A 358 22.56 6.51 -8.05
CA TYR A 358 21.49 7.33 -8.62
C TYR A 358 20.10 6.67 -8.54
N TYR A 359 20.02 5.34 -8.36
CA TYR A 359 18.77 4.59 -8.19
C TYR A 359 18.89 3.55 -7.07
N MET A 360 18.45 3.92 -5.87
CA MET A 360 18.74 3.20 -4.61
C MET A 360 17.54 2.48 -3.97
N HIS A 361 16.39 2.46 -4.64
CA HIS A 361 15.18 1.76 -4.17
C HIS A 361 14.76 0.66 -5.15
N ARG A 362 13.69 -0.07 -4.81
CA ARG A 362 13.10 -1.11 -5.67
C ARG A 362 12.16 -0.47 -6.69
N THR A 363 11.80 -1.24 -7.71
CA THR A 363 10.89 -0.78 -8.79
C THR A 363 9.44 -1.07 -8.47
N SER A 364 9.16 -1.92 -7.49
CA SER A 364 7.83 -2.40 -7.20
C SER A 364 7.70 -2.79 -5.73
N HIS A 365 6.49 -2.62 -5.21
CA HIS A 365 5.95 -3.29 -4.03
C HIS A 365 4.51 -3.73 -4.33
N TRP A 366 3.96 -4.63 -3.50
CA TRP A 366 2.51 -4.90 -3.56
C TRP A 366 1.73 -3.66 -3.13
N ILE A 367 0.55 -3.49 -3.73
CA ILE A 367 -0.41 -2.45 -3.34
C ILE A 367 -1.83 -3.02 -3.23
N GLY A 368 -2.60 -2.51 -2.27
CA GLY A 368 -3.96 -2.94 -2.01
C GLY A 368 -4.56 -2.14 -0.87
N MET A 369 -4.86 -2.79 0.25
CA MET A 369 -5.43 -2.06 1.39
C MET A 369 -4.41 -1.22 2.16
N ASP A 370 -3.14 -1.56 2.05
CA ASP A 370 -2.03 -0.77 2.54
C ASP A 370 -1.17 -0.39 1.31
N VAL A 371 -0.51 0.79 1.32
CA VAL A 371 0.31 1.25 0.19
C VAL A 371 1.44 0.27 -0.11
N HIS A 372 2.16 -0.14 0.93
CA HIS A 372 3.02 -1.32 0.91
C HIS A 372 2.22 -2.50 1.45
N ASP A 373 1.48 -3.16 0.56
CA ASP A 373 0.50 -4.18 0.92
C ASP A 373 1.17 -5.48 1.41
N CYS A 374 0.36 -6.32 2.06
CA CYS A 374 0.83 -7.61 2.56
C CYS A 374 1.02 -8.64 1.43
N GLY A 375 1.62 -9.78 1.78
CA GLY A 375 1.95 -10.85 0.84
C GLY A 375 3.44 -11.15 0.77
N SER A 376 3.78 -12.44 0.72
CA SER A 376 5.17 -12.86 0.59
C SER A 376 5.75 -12.46 -0.78
N TYR A 377 6.87 -11.75 -0.77
CA TYR A 377 7.70 -11.51 -1.96
C TYR A 377 8.51 -12.74 -2.39
N ILE A 378 8.47 -13.83 -1.62
CA ILE A 378 9.12 -15.11 -1.90
C ILE A 378 8.06 -16.10 -2.39
N GLU A 379 8.39 -16.91 -3.41
CA GLU A 379 7.50 -17.96 -3.90
C GLU A 379 7.41 -19.10 -2.87
N PRO A 380 6.22 -19.40 -2.30
CA PRO A 380 6.09 -20.38 -1.23
C PRO A 380 6.55 -21.78 -1.62
N SER A 381 6.32 -22.21 -2.87
CA SER A 381 6.76 -23.53 -3.35
C SER A 381 8.28 -23.65 -3.49
N GLU A 382 9.01 -22.54 -3.41
CA GLU A 382 10.46 -22.49 -3.57
C GLU A 382 11.16 -21.85 -2.35
N ALA A 383 10.47 -21.68 -1.22
CA ALA A 383 10.99 -20.97 -0.05
C ALA A 383 12.24 -21.61 0.58
N ASP A 384 12.39 -22.93 0.43
CA ASP A 384 13.56 -23.68 0.88
C ASP A 384 14.75 -23.59 -0.09
N ARG A 385 14.53 -23.10 -1.32
CA ARG A 385 15.61 -22.85 -2.27
C ARG A 385 16.33 -21.57 -1.87
N VAL A 386 17.57 -21.73 -1.46
CA VAL A 386 18.42 -20.63 -1.02
C VAL A 386 19.66 -20.55 -1.87
N THR A 387 20.02 -19.33 -2.27
CA THR A 387 21.35 -19.00 -2.79
C THR A 387 21.97 -17.95 -1.89
N GLU A 388 23.28 -18.04 -1.68
CA GLU A 388 24.03 -17.02 -0.95
C GLU A 388 24.78 -16.15 -1.95
N ARG A 389 24.67 -14.83 -1.80
CA ARG A 389 25.52 -13.87 -2.50
C ARG A 389 26.13 -12.91 -1.49
N ARG A 390 27.37 -12.50 -1.72
CA ARG A 390 27.96 -11.39 -0.97
C ARG A 390 27.44 -10.07 -1.56
N ASP A 391 26.87 -9.19 -0.73
CA ASP A 391 26.48 -7.87 -1.19
C ASP A 391 27.75 -7.07 -1.54
N PRO A 392 27.90 -6.58 -2.79
CA PRO A 392 29.11 -5.88 -3.21
C PRO A 392 29.30 -4.54 -2.49
N LYS A 393 28.24 -3.95 -1.90
CA LYS A 393 28.31 -2.68 -1.17
C LYS A 393 28.61 -2.86 0.31
N THR A 394 27.93 -3.78 0.98
CA THR A 394 28.09 -3.95 2.44
C THR A 394 29.09 -5.04 2.80
N GLY A 395 29.34 -5.99 1.89
CA GLY A 395 30.15 -7.17 2.13
C GLY A 395 29.41 -8.28 2.89
N ASP A 396 28.14 -8.07 3.27
CA ASP A 396 27.34 -9.03 4.02
C ASP A 396 26.91 -10.22 3.15
N ILE A 397 26.70 -11.37 3.78
CA ILE A 397 26.07 -12.52 3.11
C ILE A 397 24.56 -12.27 3.05
N VAL A 398 24.04 -12.15 1.84
CA VAL A 398 22.62 -12.03 1.56
C VAL A 398 22.08 -13.41 1.18
N ILE A 399 21.08 -13.85 1.93
CA ILE A 399 20.30 -15.04 1.64
C ILE A 399 19.24 -14.66 0.62
N GLU A 400 19.40 -15.12 -0.61
CA GLU A 400 18.44 -14.91 -1.68
C GLU A 400 17.52 -16.11 -1.81
N ARG A 401 16.23 -15.81 -1.96
CA ARG A 401 15.20 -16.78 -2.27
C ARG A 401 14.51 -16.37 -3.56
N PRO A 402 14.01 -17.34 -4.34
CA PRO A 402 13.28 -17.03 -5.55
C PRO A 402 12.06 -16.15 -5.24
N SER A 403 11.98 -15.01 -5.94
CA SER A 403 10.88 -14.08 -5.75
C SER A 403 9.57 -14.64 -6.28
N ARG A 404 8.46 -14.13 -5.73
CA ARG A 404 7.09 -14.57 -5.98
C ARG A 404 6.79 -14.60 -7.48
N ILE A 405 6.12 -15.65 -7.94
CA ILE A 405 5.62 -15.72 -9.32
C ILE A 405 4.35 -14.87 -9.41
N LEU A 406 4.35 -13.93 -10.35
CA LEU A 406 3.22 -13.06 -10.65
C LEU A 406 2.05 -13.88 -11.21
N ARG A 407 0.85 -13.60 -10.71
CA ARG A 407 -0.40 -14.25 -11.09
C ARG A 407 -1.46 -13.18 -11.33
N GLU A 408 -2.44 -13.50 -12.18
CA GLU A 408 -3.57 -12.62 -12.45
C GLU A 408 -4.25 -12.17 -11.14
N GLY A 409 -4.60 -10.88 -11.07
CA GLY A 409 -5.21 -10.27 -9.90
C GLY A 409 -4.21 -9.79 -8.83
N MET A 410 -2.92 -10.10 -8.94
CA MET A 410 -1.90 -9.39 -8.16
C MET A 410 -1.80 -7.94 -8.62
N VAL A 411 -1.57 -7.02 -7.69
CA VAL A 411 -1.37 -5.59 -7.99
C VAL A 411 -0.09 -5.11 -7.34
N LEU A 412 0.74 -4.44 -8.12
CA LEU A 412 2.04 -3.90 -7.73
C LEU A 412 2.28 -2.53 -8.34
N THR A 413 3.14 -1.72 -7.72
CA THR A 413 3.63 -0.47 -8.31
C THR A 413 4.74 -0.72 -9.33
N ILE A 414 4.93 0.21 -10.27
CA ILE A 414 6.07 0.27 -11.19
C ILE A 414 6.68 1.67 -11.16
N GLU A 415 7.71 1.85 -10.35
CA GLU A 415 8.24 3.14 -9.88
C GLU A 415 9.76 3.32 -10.08
N PRO A 416 10.31 3.16 -11.29
CA PRO A 416 11.71 3.51 -11.50
C PRO A 416 11.96 5.00 -11.25
N GLY A 417 13.17 5.32 -10.80
CA GLY A 417 13.60 6.70 -10.57
C GLY A 417 15.08 6.92 -10.83
N LEU A 418 15.46 8.18 -10.94
CA LEU A 418 16.83 8.63 -11.13
C LEU A 418 17.04 9.94 -10.37
N TYR A 419 18.01 9.95 -9.44
CA TYR A 419 18.25 11.06 -8.54
C TYR A 419 19.70 11.49 -8.62
N VAL A 420 19.95 12.62 -9.27
CA VAL A 420 21.29 13.13 -9.53
C VAL A 420 21.59 14.28 -8.55
N ARG A 421 22.49 14.00 -7.60
CA ARG A 421 23.00 15.02 -6.67
C ARG A 421 24.33 15.60 -7.19
N PRO A 422 24.66 16.85 -6.84
CA PRO A 422 25.97 17.42 -7.17
C PRO A 422 27.11 16.59 -6.57
N SER A 423 28.05 16.19 -7.42
CA SER A 423 29.30 15.56 -7.00
C SER A 423 30.36 15.69 -8.09
N GLU A 424 31.62 15.49 -7.73
CA GLU A 424 32.73 15.44 -8.69
C GLU A 424 32.49 14.35 -9.74
N GLY A 425 32.81 14.65 -11.00
CA GLY A 425 32.64 13.71 -12.13
C GLY A 425 31.21 13.58 -12.66
N VAL A 426 30.21 14.19 -12.01
CA VAL A 426 28.81 14.20 -12.51
C VAL A 426 28.57 15.44 -13.35
N PRO A 427 28.05 15.31 -14.59
CA PRO A 427 27.74 16.46 -15.44
C PRO A 427 26.86 17.49 -14.73
N GLU A 428 27.32 18.74 -14.65
CA GLU A 428 26.62 19.82 -13.93
C GLU A 428 25.21 20.08 -14.44
N ALA A 429 24.97 19.82 -15.74
CA ALA A 429 23.67 19.95 -16.37
C ALA A 429 22.58 19.05 -15.73
N PHE A 430 22.99 17.99 -15.03
CA PHE A 430 22.08 17.04 -14.38
C PHE A 430 21.94 17.25 -12.88
N TRP A 431 22.68 18.18 -12.28
CA TRP A 431 22.66 18.40 -10.84
C TRP A 431 21.27 18.78 -10.32
N ASN A 432 20.90 18.17 -9.19
CA ASN A 432 19.63 18.40 -8.49
C ASN A 432 18.39 18.00 -9.29
N ILE A 433 18.53 17.10 -10.26
CA ILE A 433 17.39 16.49 -10.96
C ILE A 433 17.05 15.17 -10.29
N GLY A 434 15.88 15.12 -9.65
CA GLY A 434 15.23 13.90 -9.17
C GLY A 434 13.97 13.64 -9.98
N ILE A 435 13.87 12.45 -10.59
CA ILE A 435 12.72 12.02 -11.38
C ILE A 435 12.30 10.63 -10.92
N ARG A 436 11.00 10.46 -10.70
CA ARG A 436 10.34 9.15 -10.57
C ARG A 436 9.03 9.20 -11.36
N ILE A 437 8.69 8.06 -11.97
CA ILE A 437 7.45 7.86 -12.71
C ILE A 437 6.86 6.55 -12.23
N GLU A 438 5.67 6.61 -11.64
CA GLU A 438 5.07 5.45 -10.97
C GLU A 438 3.63 5.22 -11.37
N ASP A 439 3.30 3.95 -11.61
CA ASP A 439 1.95 3.52 -11.90
C ASP A 439 1.57 2.26 -11.14
N ASP A 440 0.30 2.19 -10.77
CA ASP A 440 -0.35 1.00 -10.22
C ASP A 440 -0.65 0.01 -11.36
N ALA A 441 -0.08 -1.19 -11.28
CA ALA A 441 -0.18 -2.24 -12.30
C ALA A 441 -0.96 -3.46 -11.79
N VAL A 442 -2.08 -3.78 -12.44
CA VAL A 442 -2.83 -5.02 -12.21
C VAL A 442 -2.33 -6.10 -13.16
N VAL A 443 -1.84 -7.21 -12.64
CA VAL A 443 -1.44 -8.36 -13.47
C VAL A 443 -2.68 -8.98 -14.12
N THR A 444 -2.67 -9.11 -15.44
CA THR A 444 -3.75 -9.68 -16.27
C THR A 444 -3.23 -10.87 -17.06
N ALA A 445 -4.10 -11.63 -17.74
CA ALA A 445 -3.70 -12.84 -18.47
C ALA A 445 -2.54 -12.63 -19.48
N ASP A 446 -2.47 -11.45 -20.12
CA ASP A 446 -1.52 -11.17 -21.22
C ASP A 446 -0.42 -10.16 -20.84
N GLY A 447 -0.36 -9.70 -19.57
CA GLY A 447 0.57 -8.65 -19.15
C GLY A 447 0.10 -7.95 -17.87
N CYS A 448 0.11 -6.61 -17.89
CA CYS A 448 -0.50 -5.81 -16.84
C CYS A 448 -1.33 -4.64 -17.38
N GLU A 449 -2.36 -4.25 -16.64
CA GLU A 449 -3.16 -3.05 -16.85
C GLU A 449 -2.66 -1.96 -15.91
N LEU A 450 -2.37 -0.76 -16.44
CA LEU A 450 -1.98 0.40 -15.64
C LEU A 450 -3.21 1.23 -15.30
N ILE A 451 -3.66 1.19 -14.05
CA ILE A 451 -4.94 1.78 -13.64
C ILE A 451 -4.84 3.28 -13.28
N SER A 452 -3.62 3.81 -13.21
CA SER A 452 -3.27 5.21 -12.88
C SER A 452 -2.99 6.09 -14.11
N ARG A 453 -3.18 5.59 -15.33
CA ARG A 453 -2.88 6.32 -16.60
C ARG A 453 -3.86 7.44 -16.96
N GLY A 454 -4.70 7.87 -16.03
CA GLY A 454 -5.49 9.10 -16.16
C GLY A 454 -4.63 10.38 -16.11
N VAL A 455 -3.38 10.28 -15.68
CA VAL A 455 -2.38 11.36 -15.69
C VAL A 455 -1.23 10.99 -16.64
N PRO A 456 -0.86 11.88 -17.59
CA PRO A 456 0.11 11.57 -18.64
C PRO A 456 1.51 11.34 -18.09
N VAL A 457 2.33 10.65 -18.90
CA VAL A 457 3.79 10.54 -18.68
C VAL A 457 4.61 10.95 -19.89
N GLU A 458 4.04 10.98 -21.09
CA GLU A 458 4.82 11.41 -22.24
C GLU A 458 5.12 12.91 -22.08
N PRO A 459 6.38 13.36 -22.22
CA PRO A 459 6.76 14.75 -21.92
C PRO A 459 5.88 15.78 -22.62
N ASP A 460 5.55 15.51 -23.89
CA ASP A 460 4.76 16.42 -24.72
C ASP A 460 3.29 16.50 -24.26
N GLU A 461 2.75 15.40 -23.71
CA GLU A 461 1.41 15.35 -23.11
C GLU A 461 1.36 16.08 -21.77
N ILE A 462 2.41 15.95 -20.94
CA ILE A 462 2.56 16.71 -19.70
C ILE A 462 2.58 18.21 -20.00
N GLU A 463 3.43 18.65 -20.93
CA GLU A 463 3.48 20.05 -21.34
C GLU A 463 2.12 20.53 -21.91
N ALA A 464 1.40 19.67 -22.63
CA ALA A 464 0.06 20.00 -23.13
C ALA A 464 -0.95 20.21 -22.00
N VAL A 465 -1.03 19.30 -21.03
CA VAL A 465 -1.93 19.40 -19.89
C VAL A 465 -1.63 20.65 -19.04
N MET A 466 -0.36 21.03 -18.90
CA MET A 466 0.06 22.20 -18.11
C MET A 466 -0.20 23.56 -18.77
N ARG A 467 -0.45 23.59 -20.09
CA ARG A 467 -0.83 24.81 -20.80
C ARG A 467 -2.26 25.26 -20.47
N GLY A 468 -3.13 24.33 -20.08
CA GLY A 468 -4.55 24.58 -19.81
C GLY A 468 -5.39 24.31 -21.04
#